data_AF-A0AAP4X6Y0-F1
#
_entry.id   AF-A0AAP4X6Y0-F1
#
_cell.length_a   1.000
_cell.length_b   1.000
_cell.length_c   1.000
_cell.angle_alpha   90.00
_cell.angle_beta   90.00
_cell.angle_gamma   90.00
#
_symmetry.space_group_name_H-M   'P 1'
#
loop_
_entity.id
_entity.type
_entity.pdbx_description
1 polymer ?
#
loop_
_entity_poly.entity_id
_entity_poly.type
_entity_poly.pdbx_seq_one_letter_code
_entity_poly.pdbx_strand_id
1 'polypeptide(L)'
;MAKFSFHKEVWLVKDPQWLSDRALAWEPIEFQLLCEGVNKNRISAMKRYFIKGEWTEGSEYAPSLDTRMRWCPTISTSYFDEMASEATTQYATQYLRETLVKSVMKVVPEEFMPFDDWHRRLTLFQWVINDEVEYTDKLIEYNSFQVRAFPLETSKANGNYFSKHYLHWVSDWLYMIDSNQYQGFTILLPFWFTSLRHMDESIFEWDQNVKTINQLFLYIRHFIPEHACHAASQAKKEFVTEFLKCVEKYGFTLERMAELWGATAENKEDESVGREVRSLPLTSDNLETRLEDAFYNTYICDYKSKSDPVFIIHQAMKSSGLCEQNYNEIDIKLVDISDVLTSEFKSELCRETVHAYHACFQLSPFYIGSDKLTVYQNVFLLLDNNNNQKVIMTESSALRNVVCNSRIFSGRRLLLMDTLREEHGLGFKRYLNYTHDDNDPNSMPPEPEEYLTYLKLLDIPFEDKDYSIFIYGAYGLQYGVDDQFKLVDGLSYSDFISE
;
A
#
# COMPACT_ATOMS: atom_id res chain seq x y z
N MET A 1 -32.31 6.53 -30.93
CA MET A 1 -31.30 6.91 -29.94
C MET A 1 -30.02 7.24 -30.68
N ALA A 2 -29.42 8.40 -30.44
CA ALA A 2 -28.18 8.78 -31.09
C ALA A 2 -27.06 7.81 -30.68
N LYS A 3 -26.29 7.33 -31.65
CA LYS A 3 -25.08 6.53 -31.41
C LYS A 3 -23.91 7.51 -31.49
N PHE A 4 -23.32 7.82 -30.34
CA PHE A 4 -22.10 8.61 -30.31
C PHE A 4 -20.90 7.72 -30.62
N SER A 5 -19.96 8.29 -31.36
CA SER A 5 -18.93 7.54 -32.05
C SER A 5 -17.71 8.45 -32.23
N PHE A 6 -16.76 8.37 -31.29
CA PHE A 6 -15.52 9.15 -31.32
C PHE A 6 -14.46 8.58 -32.28
N HIS A 7 -14.89 7.91 -33.37
CA HIS A 7 -13.99 7.16 -34.27
C HIS A 7 -12.94 7.99 -35.01
N LYS A 8 -13.00 9.33 -34.96
CA LYS A 8 -12.20 10.17 -35.86
C LYS A 8 -11.05 10.92 -35.22
N GLU A 9 -11.01 11.08 -33.89
CA GLU A 9 -9.95 11.90 -33.25
C GLU A 9 -9.33 11.28 -31.99
N VAL A 10 -10.07 10.46 -31.23
CA VAL A 10 -9.61 10.00 -29.89
C VAL A 10 -9.43 8.48 -29.79
N TRP A 11 -10.29 7.67 -30.42
CA TRP A 11 -10.14 6.22 -30.47
C TRP A 11 -9.56 5.79 -31.81
N LEU A 12 -8.38 5.15 -31.79
CA LEU A 12 -7.66 4.68 -32.98
C LEU A 12 -8.27 3.37 -33.54
N VAL A 13 -9.59 3.35 -33.77
CA VAL A 13 -10.36 2.14 -34.14
C VAL A 13 -9.97 1.51 -35.49
N LYS A 14 -9.15 2.21 -36.29
CA LYS A 14 -8.60 1.71 -37.55
C LYS A 14 -7.21 1.07 -37.40
N ASP A 15 -6.57 1.26 -36.25
CA ASP A 15 -5.27 0.67 -35.93
C ASP A 15 -5.49 -0.74 -35.34
N PRO A 16 -5.02 -1.81 -36.01
CA PRO A 16 -5.13 -3.17 -35.50
C PRO A 16 -4.39 -3.38 -34.17
N GLN A 17 -3.25 -2.69 -33.96
CA GLN A 17 -2.47 -2.81 -32.72
C GLN A 17 -3.27 -2.23 -31.56
N TRP A 18 -3.86 -1.05 -31.74
CA TRP A 18 -4.77 -0.44 -30.77
C TRP A 18 -5.90 -1.38 -30.32
N LEU A 19 -6.58 -2.02 -31.29
CA LEU A 19 -7.67 -2.94 -30.99
C LEU A 19 -7.20 -4.17 -30.22
N SER A 20 -6.01 -4.68 -30.55
CA SER A 20 -5.37 -5.79 -29.84
C SER A 20 -5.02 -5.41 -28.40
N ASP A 21 -4.32 -4.28 -28.21
CA ASP A 21 -3.89 -3.81 -26.89
C ASP A 21 -5.08 -3.54 -25.98
N ARG A 22 -6.13 -2.90 -26.51
CA ARG A 22 -7.37 -2.63 -25.76
C ARG A 22 -8.16 -3.91 -25.45
N ALA A 23 -8.10 -4.93 -26.31
CA ALA A 23 -8.75 -6.21 -26.01
C ALA A 23 -8.04 -6.93 -24.86
N LEU A 24 -6.71 -6.97 -24.89
CA LEU A 24 -5.90 -7.56 -23.82
C LEU A 24 -6.08 -6.82 -22.48
N ALA A 25 -6.06 -5.48 -22.50
CA ALA A 25 -6.30 -4.66 -21.30
C ALA A 25 -7.71 -4.82 -20.72
N TRP A 26 -8.68 -5.30 -21.52
CA TRP A 26 -10.06 -5.49 -21.06
C TRP A 26 -10.27 -6.80 -20.29
N GLU A 27 -9.47 -7.84 -20.53
CA GLU A 27 -9.62 -9.15 -19.87
C GLU A 27 -9.64 -9.09 -18.33
N PRO A 28 -8.67 -8.42 -17.65
CA PRO A 28 -8.72 -8.30 -16.20
C PRO A 28 -9.92 -7.45 -15.71
N ILE A 29 -10.33 -6.42 -16.47
CA ILE A 29 -11.50 -5.58 -16.15
C ILE A 29 -12.78 -6.40 -16.16
N GLU A 30 -12.97 -7.21 -17.20
CA GLU A 30 -14.16 -8.03 -17.36
C GLU A 30 -14.31 -9.01 -16.20
N PHE A 31 -13.21 -9.64 -15.78
CA PHE A 31 -13.18 -10.54 -14.64
C PHE A 31 -13.57 -9.83 -13.35
N GLN A 32 -12.95 -8.69 -13.04
CA GLN A 32 -13.26 -7.93 -11.82
C GLN A 32 -14.74 -7.53 -11.77
N LEU A 33 -15.28 -6.99 -12.86
CA LEU A 33 -16.70 -6.58 -12.92
C LEU A 33 -17.66 -7.76 -12.76
N LEU A 34 -17.28 -8.95 -13.24
CA LEU A 34 -18.06 -10.17 -13.03
C LEU A 34 -18.04 -10.61 -11.56
N CYS A 35 -16.90 -10.53 -10.89
CA CYS A 35 -16.77 -10.81 -9.45
C CYS A 35 -17.59 -9.83 -8.59
N GLU A 36 -17.64 -8.56 -8.98
CA GLU A 36 -18.48 -7.52 -8.35
C GLU A 36 -19.98 -7.67 -8.66
N GLY A 37 -20.38 -8.66 -9.46
CA GLY A 37 -21.77 -8.94 -9.79
C GLY A 37 -22.40 -7.94 -10.77
N VAL A 38 -21.60 -7.24 -11.58
CA VAL A 38 -22.10 -6.26 -12.55
C VAL A 38 -22.86 -6.96 -13.68
N ASN A 39 -23.98 -6.37 -14.11
CA ASN A 39 -24.82 -6.91 -15.19
C ASN A 39 -24.05 -7.08 -16.52
N LYS A 40 -24.16 -8.26 -17.16
CA LYS A 40 -23.46 -8.59 -18.42
C LYS A 40 -23.73 -7.62 -19.58
N ASN A 41 -24.94 -7.08 -19.70
CA ASN A 41 -25.26 -6.09 -20.74
C ASN A 41 -24.53 -4.77 -20.49
N ARG A 42 -24.39 -4.39 -19.21
CA ARG A 42 -23.60 -3.22 -18.80
C ARG A 42 -22.12 -3.43 -19.05
N ILE A 43 -21.58 -4.61 -18.72
CA ILE A 43 -20.20 -5.01 -19.04
C ILE A 43 -19.96 -4.94 -20.56
N SER A 44 -20.89 -5.43 -21.38
CA SER A 44 -20.78 -5.38 -22.84
C SER A 44 -20.79 -3.93 -23.38
N ALA A 45 -21.63 -3.07 -22.83
CA ALA A 45 -21.66 -1.64 -23.20
C ALA A 45 -20.36 -0.93 -22.77
N MET A 46 -19.86 -1.23 -21.58
CA MET A 46 -18.58 -0.77 -21.04
C MET A 46 -17.40 -1.20 -21.93
N LYS A 47 -17.34 -2.47 -22.35
CA LYS A 47 -16.35 -3.01 -23.30
C LYS A 47 -16.37 -2.27 -24.64
N ARG A 48 -17.57 -2.04 -25.17
CA ARG A 48 -17.76 -1.35 -26.46
C ARG A 48 -17.24 0.09 -26.40
N TYR A 49 -17.52 0.80 -25.31
CA TYR A 49 -16.98 2.13 -25.10
C TYR A 49 -15.46 2.11 -24.95
N PHE A 50 -14.92 1.22 -24.12
CA PHE A 50 -13.48 1.10 -23.89
C PHE A 50 -12.69 0.88 -25.19
N ILE A 51 -13.14 -0.05 -26.04
CA ILE A 51 -12.43 -0.42 -27.27
C ILE A 51 -12.69 0.57 -28.40
N LYS A 52 -13.95 1.04 -28.56
CA LYS A 52 -14.41 1.73 -29.78
C LYS A 52 -14.88 3.17 -29.58
N GLY A 53 -15.01 3.62 -28.33
CA GLY A 53 -15.55 4.93 -27.99
C GLY A 53 -17.03 5.07 -28.33
N GLU A 54 -17.79 3.97 -28.33
CA GLU A 54 -19.22 3.96 -28.65
C GLU A 54 -20.09 3.71 -27.42
N TRP A 55 -21.15 4.51 -27.26
CA TRP A 55 -22.23 4.23 -26.34
C TRP A 55 -23.57 4.69 -26.93
N THR A 56 -24.65 4.32 -26.26
CA THR A 56 -26.01 4.71 -26.64
C THR A 56 -26.57 5.63 -25.57
N GLU A 57 -26.85 6.86 -25.96
CA GLU A 57 -27.46 7.85 -25.07
C GLU A 57 -28.83 7.36 -24.56
N GLY A 58 -29.10 7.56 -23.27
CA GLY A 58 -30.36 7.18 -22.63
C GLY A 58 -30.55 5.67 -22.38
N SER A 59 -29.57 4.83 -22.71
CA SER A 59 -29.59 3.41 -22.34
C SER A 59 -29.33 3.22 -20.84
N GLU A 60 -30.11 2.37 -20.18
CA GLU A 60 -29.87 1.98 -18.77
C GLU A 60 -28.53 1.25 -18.57
N TYR A 61 -27.98 0.66 -19.64
CA TYR A 61 -26.70 -0.03 -19.64
C TYR A 61 -25.54 0.87 -20.07
N ALA A 62 -25.79 2.14 -20.43
CA ALA A 62 -24.74 3.05 -20.85
C ALA A 62 -23.66 3.17 -19.74
N PRO A 63 -22.36 3.22 -20.10
CA PRO A 63 -21.33 3.55 -19.13
C PRO A 63 -21.65 4.90 -18.51
N SER A 64 -21.45 5.00 -17.19
CA SER A 64 -21.68 6.24 -16.47
C SER A 64 -20.76 7.35 -17.00
N LEU A 65 -21.12 8.62 -16.78
CA LEU A 65 -20.24 9.74 -17.12
C LEU A 65 -18.82 9.57 -16.54
N ASP A 66 -18.72 9.14 -15.29
CA ASP A 66 -17.43 8.84 -14.62
C ASP A 66 -16.63 7.78 -15.39
N THR A 67 -17.29 6.68 -15.77
CA THR A 67 -16.69 5.60 -16.55
C THR A 67 -16.22 6.09 -17.92
N ARG A 68 -17.05 6.91 -18.60
CA ARG A 68 -16.71 7.49 -19.90
C ARG A 68 -15.47 8.38 -19.77
N MET A 69 -15.50 9.32 -18.84
CA MET A 69 -14.37 10.21 -18.59
C MET A 69 -13.09 9.46 -18.22
N ARG A 70 -13.19 8.36 -17.47
CA ARG A 70 -12.04 7.55 -17.04
C ARG A 70 -11.41 6.79 -18.20
N TRP A 71 -12.21 6.13 -19.01
CA TRP A 71 -11.70 5.25 -20.07
C TRP A 71 -11.48 5.94 -21.42
N CYS A 72 -11.74 7.24 -21.48
CA CYS A 72 -11.31 8.07 -22.60
C CYS A 72 -9.77 8.02 -22.74
N PRO A 73 -9.23 7.68 -23.93
CA PRO A 73 -7.79 7.60 -24.14
C PRO A 73 -7.07 8.94 -24.06
N THR A 74 -7.67 9.97 -24.65
CA THR A 74 -7.10 11.32 -24.72
C THR A 74 -8.21 12.29 -24.44
N ILE A 75 -8.02 13.08 -23.38
CA ILE A 75 -8.98 14.13 -23.04
C ILE A 75 -8.57 15.40 -23.80
N SER A 76 -9.38 15.79 -24.77
CA SER A 76 -9.23 17.03 -25.54
C SER A 76 -10.34 18.02 -25.20
N THR A 77 -10.11 19.30 -25.48
CA THR A 77 -11.15 20.33 -25.37
C THR A 77 -12.37 19.97 -26.21
N SER A 78 -12.15 19.41 -27.42
CA SER A 78 -13.23 18.94 -28.29
C SER A 78 -14.09 17.84 -27.65
N TYR A 79 -13.47 16.87 -26.97
CA TYR A 79 -14.19 15.83 -26.23
C TYR A 79 -15.00 16.43 -25.07
N PHE A 80 -14.42 17.39 -24.35
CA PHE A 80 -15.12 18.07 -23.26
C PHE A 80 -16.29 18.92 -23.75
N ASP A 81 -16.12 19.68 -24.84
CA ASP A 81 -17.18 20.49 -25.45
C ASP A 81 -18.37 19.62 -25.89
N GLU A 82 -18.10 18.43 -26.43
CA GLU A 82 -19.16 17.47 -26.79
C GLU A 82 -19.92 16.98 -25.55
N MET A 83 -19.21 16.61 -24.48
CA MET A 83 -19.83 16.20 -23.21
C MET A 83 -20.60 17.35 -22.56
N ALA A 84 -20.12 18.58 -22.68
CA ALA A 84 -20.79 19.79 -22.23
C ALA A 84 -22.05 20.09 -23.06
N SER A 85 -22.04 19.76 -24.36
CA SER A 85 -23.21 19.91 -25.23
C SER A 85 -24.36 18.96 -24.87
N GLU A 86 -24.06 17.77 -24.31
CA GLU A 86 -25.07 16.84 -23.75
C GLU A 86 -25.76 17.42 -22.50
N ALA A 87 -25.06 18.29 -21.77
CA ALA A 87 -25.52 18.87 -20.52
C ALA A 87 -26.49 20.05 -20.75
N THR A 88 -27.67 19.76 -21.30
CA THR A 88 -28.70 20.73 -21.73
C THR A 88 -29.58 21.28 -20.59
N THR A 89 -29.34 20.86 -19.35
CA THR A 89 -30.07 21.34 -18.16
C THR A 89 -29.08 21.77 -17.08
N GLN A 90 -29.50 22.71 -16.22
CA GLN A 90 -28.67 23.16 -15.08
C GLN A 90 -28.15 21.99 -14.23
N TYR A 91 -29.01 21.00 -13.96
CA TYR A 91 -28.62 19.80 -13.22
C TYR A 91 -27.55 18.98 -13.95
N ALA A 92 -27.73 18.72 -15.25
CA ALA A 92 -26.76 17.99 -16.04
C ALA A 92 -25.42 18.74 -16.14
N THR A 93 -25.45 20.07 -16.24
CA THR A 93 -24.26 20.92 -16.25
C THR A 93 -23.52 20.86 -14.92
N GLN A 94 -24.23 20.95 -13.80
CA GLN A 94 -23.66 20.78 -12.45
C GLN A 94 -23.05 19.39 -12.30
N TYR A 95 -23.81 18.34 -12.62
CA TYR A 95 -23.37 16.95 -12.52
C TYR A 95 -22.12 16.65 -13.35
N LEU A 96 -22.04 17.19 -14.57
CA LEU A 96 -20.86 17.09 -15.42
C LEU A 96 -19.62 17.66 -14.71
N ARG A 97 -19.71 18.91 -14.26
CA ARG A 97 -18.61 19.61 -13.60
C ARG A 97 -18.19 18.94 -12.28
N GLU A 98 -19.15 18.49 -11.47
CA GLU A 98 -18.86 17.72 -10.27
C GLU A 98 -18.14 16.40 -10.59
N THR A 99 -18.59 15.67 -11.61
CA THR A 99 -18.01 14.39 -12.00
C THR A 99 -16.55 14.54 -12.41
N LEU A 100 -16.22 15.66 -13.06
CA LEU A 100 -14.85 15.93 -13.50
C LEU A 100 -13.92 16.21 -12.33
N VAL A 101 -14.33 17.04 -11.36
CA VAL A 101 -13.52 17.26 -10.14
C VAL A 101 -13.45 15.99 -9.30
N LYS A 102 -14.54 15.21 -9.20
CA LYS A 102 -14.51 13.89 -8.55
C LYS A 102 -13.55 12.92 -9.26
N SER A 103 -13.43 13.01 -10.59
CA SER A 103 -12.48 12.20 -11.35
C SER A 103 -11.03 12.57 -11.03
N VAL A 104 -10.72 13.83 -10.67
CA VAL A 104 -9.39 14.24 -10.18
C VAL A 104 -9.06 13.56 -8.85
N MET A 105 -10.04 13.40 -7.96
CA MET A 105 -9.92 12.72 -6.65
C MET A 105 -9.97 11.19 -6.72
N LYS A 106 -10.46 10.61 -7.82
CA LYS A 106 -10.61 9.17 -7.93
C LYS A 106 -9.36 8.51 -8.46
N VAL A 107 -9.03 7.44 -7.77
CA VAL A 107 -8.16 6.36 -8.21
C VAL A 107 -8.64 5.80 -9.55
N VAL A 108 -7.71 5.76 -10.50
CA VAL A 108 -7.84 4.93 -11.70
C VAL A 108 -6.63 3.99 -11.66
N PRO A 109 -6.81 2.67 -11.67
CA PRO A 109 -5.66 1.76 -11.69
C PRO A 109 -4.79 1.99 -12.93
N GLU A 110 -3.46 1.85 -12.78
CA GLU A 110 -2.46 2.23 -13.80
C GLU A 110 -2.62 1.48 -15.12
N GLU A 111 -3.07 0.24 -15.07
CA GLU A 111 -3.44 -0.61 -16.22
C GLU A 111 -4.47 0.06 -17.16
N PHE A 112 -5.17 1.08 -16.66
CA PHE A 112 -6.24 1.80 -17.35
C PHE A 112 -5.86 3.23 -17.74
N MET A 113 -4.62 3.66 -17.50
CA MET A 113 -4.17 5.02 -17.75
C MET A 113 -3.31 5.15 -19.02
N PRO A 114 -3.52 6.18 -19.85
CA PRO A 114 -2.52 6.58 -20.83
C PRO A 114 -1.26 7.12 -20.13
N PHE A 115 -0.09 7.00 -20.76
CA PHE A 115 1.25 7.38 -20.25
C PHE A 115 1.42 8.85 -19.77
N ASP A 116 0.40 9.72 -19.84
CA ASP A 116 0.44 11.14 -19.44
C ASP A 116 -0.81 11.56 -18.62
N ASP A 117 -1.14 10.79 -17.57
CA ASP A 117 -2.34 11.02 -16.75
C ASP A 117 -2.27 12.30 -15.89
N TRP A 118 -1.08 12.74 -15.50
CA TRP A 118 -0.90 14.00 -14.75
C TRP A 118 -1.36 15.21 -15.56
N HIS A 119 -0.90 15.34 -16.80
CA HIS A 119 -1.32 16.44 -17.67
C HIS A 119 -2.82 16.39 -17.90
N ARG A 120 -3.37 15.20 -18.17
CA ARG A 120 -4.81 14.98 -18.31
C ARG A 120 -5.62 15.46 -17.10
N ARG A 121 -5.23 15.11 -15.87
CA ARG A 121 -5.94 15.54 -14.65
C ARG A 121 -5.83 17.03 -14.42
N LEU A 122 -4.65 17.61 -14.65
CA LEU A 122 -4.46 19.05 -14.55
C LEU A 122 -5.33 19.80 -15.56
N THR A 123 -5.37 19.32 -16.81
CA THR A 123 -6.22 19.86 -17.87
C THR A 123 -7.71 19.75 -17.52
N LEU A 124 -8.15 18.57 -17.06
CA LEU A 124 -9.52 18.35 -16.57
C LEU A 124 -9.89 19.30 -15.45
N PHE A 125 -8.98 19.48 -14.50
CA PHE A 125 -9.18 20.37 -13.37
C PHE A 125 -9.30 21.83 -13.83
N GLN A 126 -8.38 22.30 -14.66
CA GLN A 126 -8.35 23.65 -15.21
C GLN A 126 -9.65 24.01 -15.95
N TRP A 127 -10.21 23.08 -16.74
CA TRP A 127 -11.47 23.33 -17.46
C TRP A 127 -12.68 23.55 -16.56
N VAL A 128 -12.61 23.12 -15.30
CA VAL A 128 -13.77 23.10 -14.42
C VAL A 128 -13.73 24.20 -13.36
N ILE A 129 -12.55 24.62 -12.93
CA ILE A 129 -12.37 25.61 -11.86
C ILE A 129 -12.45 27.07 -12.31
N ASN A 130 -12.56 27.35 -13.61
CA ASN A 130 -12.69 28.72 -14.14
C ASN A 130 -11.58 29.67 -13.62
N ASP A 131 -10.31 29.24 -13.76
CA ASP A 131 -9.11 29.96 -13.32
C ASP A 131 -9.03 30.28 -11.80
N GLU A 132 -9.98 29.80 -11.00
CA GLU A 132 -9.90 29.93 -9.55
C GLU A 132 -8.69 29.11 -9.05
N VAL A 133 -8.04 29.61 -8.00
CA VAL A 133 -6.87 28.95 -7.37
C VAL A 133 -7.15 28.48 -5.94
N GLU A 134 -8.31 28.87 -5.42
CA GLU A 134 -8.81 28.59 -4.07
C GLU A 134 -10.33 28.34 -4.13
N TYR A 135 -10.89 27.72 -3.09
CA TYR A 135 -12.33 27.47 -3.00
C TYR A 135 -13.12 28.78 -2.97
N THR A 136 -14.25 28.80 -3.68
CA THR A 136 -15.16 29.94 -3.73
C THR A 136 -16.60 29.50 -3.99
N ASP A 137 -17.55 30.19 -3.35
CA ASP A 137 -18.99 30.02 -3.58
C ASP A 137 -19.51 30.89 -4.75
N LYS A 138 -18.64 31.65 -5.43
CA LYS A 138 -18.98 32.51 -6.57
C LYS A 138 -19.76 31.73 -7.62
N LEU A 139 -20.83 32.33 -8.14
CA LEU A 139 -21.54 31.81 -9.31
C LEU A 139 -20.93 32.41 -10.59
N ILE A 140 -20.82 31.57 -11.60
CA ILE A 140 -20.39 31.90 -12.96
C ILE A 140 -21.45 31.44 -13.95
N GLU A 141 -21.46 32.06 -15.12
CA GLU A 141 -22.23 31.58 -16.25
C GLU A 141 -21.43 30.49 -16.99
N TYR A 142 -22.04 29.32 -17.17
CA TYR A 142 -21.47 28.23 -17.96
C TYR A 142 -22.61 27.48 -18.67
N ASN A 143 -22.48 27.25 -19.97
CA ASN A 143 -23.55 26.67 -20.81
C ASN A 143 -24.92 27.37 -20.64
N SER A 144 -24.93 28.70 -20.56
CA SER A 144 -26.13 29.52 -20.33
C SER A 144 -26.83 29.29 -18.97
N PHE A 145 -26.19 28.59 -18.03
CA PHE A 145 -26.69 28.36 -16.68
C PHE A 145 -25.80 29.03 -15.62
N GLN A 146 -26.41 29.44 -14.51
CA GLN A 146 -25.68 29.93 -13.33
C GLN A 146 -25.26 28.75 -12.46
N VAL A 147 -23.95 28.59 -12.28
CA VAL A 147 -23.33 27.45 -11.58
C VAL A 147 -22.14 27.93 -10.75
N ARG A 148 -21.73 27.17 -9.73
CA ARG A 148 -20.60 27.55 -8.85
C ARG A 148 -19.27 27.55 -9.62
N ALA A 149 -18.35 28.47 -9.34
CA ALA A 149 -17.04 28.51 -9.97
C ALA A 149 -16.24 27.24 -9.64
N PHE A 150 -16.23 26.82 -8.37
CA PHE A 150 -15.83 25.47 -7.98
C PHE A 150 -17.07 24.58 -7.84
N PRO A 151 -17.16 23.43 -8.52
CA PRO A 151 -18.43 22.71 -8.67
C PRO A 151 -18.81 21.86 -7.45
N LEU A 152 -17.86 21.52 -6.57
CA LEU A 152 -18.17 20.69 -5.41
C LEU A 152 -18.54 21.58 -4.22
N GLU A 153 -19.79 21.47 -3.79
CA GLU A 153 -20.31 22.24 -2.67
C GLU A 153 -19.77 21.74 -1.31
N THR A 154 -19.50 22.68 -0.41
CA THR A 154 -19.12 22.41 0.99
C THR A 154 -20.19 22.79 2.02
N SER A 155 -21.40 23.14 1.58
CA SER A 155 -22.46 23.69 2.45
C SER A 155 -23.33 22.64 3.17
N LYS A 156 -23.98 23.12 4.26
CA LYS A 156 -24.74 22.39 5.30
C LYS A 156 -25.80 21.38 4.85
N ALA A 157 -26.45 21.54 3.69
CA ALA A 157 -27.67 20.78 3.38
C ALA A 157 -27.42 19.36 2.83
N ASN A 158 -26.23 19.10 2.29
CA ASN A 158 -25.93 17.88 1.53
C ASN A 158 -24.78 17.04 2.14
N GLY A 159 -24.46 17.23 3.43
CA GLY A 159 -23.52 16.37 4.14
C GLY A 159 -22.04 16.57 3.79
N ASN A 160 -21.62 17.80 3.43
CA ASN A 160 -20.22 18.21 3.21
C ASN A 160 -19.43 17.28 2.27
N TYR A 161 -19.94 17.08 1.05
CA TYR A 161 -19.43 16.08 0.11
C TYR A 161 -17.94 16.26 -0.23
N PHE A 162 -17.48 17.47 -0.57
CA PHE A 162 -16.08 17.66 -1.01
C PHE A 162 -15.07 17.37 0.10
N SER A 163 -15.09 18.13 1.20
CA SER A 163 -14.06 18.06 2.24
C SER A 163 -14.03 16.69 2.90
N LYS A 164 -15.20 16.04 3.08
CA LYS A 164 -15.30 14.69 3.64
C LYS A 164 -14.74 13.63 2.69
N HIS A 165 -15.15 13.65 1.42
CA HIS A 165 -14.65 12.67 0.45
C HIS A 165 -13.15 12.85 0.25
N TYR A 166 -12.67 14.08 0.12
CA TYR A 166 -11.24 14.37 0.00
C TYR A 166 -10.44 13.75 1.14
N LEU A 167 -10.86 13.98 2.39
CA LEU A 167 -10.21 13.40 3.57
C LEU A 167 -10.17 11.87 3.54
N HIS A 168 -11.30 11.23 3.21
CA HIS A 168 -11.39 9.78 3.14
C HIS A 168 -10.44 9.21 2.08
N TRP A 169 -10.49 9.73 0.86
CA TRP A 169 -9.66 9.25 -0.25
C TRP A 169 -8.16 9.49 0.00
N VAL A 170 -7.77 10.64 0.55
CA VAL A 170 -6.37 10.94 0.88
C VAL A 170 -5.88 10.03 2.00
N SER A 171 -6.68 9.84 3.06
CA SER A 171 -6.32 8.98 4.19
C SER A 171 -6.10 7.53 3.74
N ASP A 172 -7.01 7.00 2.92
CA ASP A 172 -6.91 5.64 2.40
C ASP A 172 -5.69 5.49 1.49
N TRP A 173 -5.42 6.49 0.63
CA TRP A 173 -4.26 6.47 -0.26
C TRP A 173 -2.91 6.54 0.47
N LEU A 174 -2.79 7.40 1.48
CA LEU A 174 -1.57 7.49 2.29
C LEU A 174 -1.33 6.22 3.11
N TYR A 175 -2.36 5.44 3.37
CA TYR A 175 -2.27 4.17 4.07
C TYR A 175 -1.85 3.02 3.16
N MET A 176 -2.32 2.99 1.90
CA MET A 176 -2.08 1.88 0.98
C MET A 176 -0.67 1.93 0.39
N ILE A 177 0.12 0.89 0.67
CA ILE A 177 1.52 0.75 0.24
C ILE A 177 1.60 0.62 -1.30
N ASP A 178 0.78 -0.25 -1.90
CA ASP A 178 0.88 -0.62 -3.33
C ASP A 178 0.09 0.29 -4.27
N SER A 179 -0.46 1.38 -3.73
CA SER A 179 -1.21 2.32 -4.53
C SER A 179 -0.26 3.23 -5.32
N ASN A 180 0.28 2.76 -6.44
CA ASN A 180 0.95 3.57 -7.48
C ASN A 180 0.06 4.69 -8.06
N GLN A 181 -1.18 4.79 -7.60
CA GLN A 181 -2.20 5.70 -8.07
C GLN A 181 -1.81 7.12 -7.70
N TYR A 182 -1.18 7.81 -8.64
CA TYR A 182 -1.00 9.25 -8.60
C TYR A 182 -2.36 9.92 -8.52
N GLN A 183 -2.54 10.73 -7.49
CA GLN A 183 -3.83 11.36 -7.20
C GLN A 183 -3.68 12.87 -7.40
N GLY A 184 -4.66 13.50 -8.04
CA GLY A 184 -4.75 14.95 -8.14
C GLY A 184 -5.03 15.64 -6.80
N PHE A 185 -4.75 14.97 -5.68
CA PHE A 185 -4.95 15.51 -4.34
C PHE A 185 -4.13 16.76 -4.10
N THR A 186 -2.87 16.79 -4.57
CA THR A 186 -2.00 17.95 -4.46
C THR A 186 -2.61 19.17 -5.15
N ILE A 187 -3.22 18.98 -6.33
CA ILE A 187 -3.91 20.03 -7.08
C ILE A 187 -5.08 20.60 -6.27
N LEU A 188 -5.79 19.75 -5.53
CA LEU A 188 -6.96 20.10 -4.75
C LEU A 188 -6.64 20.60 -3.32
N LEU A 189 -5.38 20.55 -2.87
CA LEU A 189 -5.00 20.96 -1.51
C LEU A 189 -5.40 22.41 -1.19
N PRO A 190 -5.09 23.42 -2.03
CA PRO A 190 -5.46 24.81 -1.73
C PRO A 190 -6.98 24.98 -1.62
N PHE A 191 -7.74 24.29 -2.48
CA PHE A 191 -9.20 24.28 -2.47
C PHE A 191 -9.72 23.63 -1.20
N TRP A 192 -9.15 22.50 -0.79
CA TRP A 192 -9.56 21.84 0.44
C TRP A 192 -9.33 22.74 1.66
N PHE A 193 -8.14 23.31 1.84
CA PHE A 193 -7.83 24.19 2.97
C PHE A 193 -8.71 25.44 3.01
N THR A 194 -8.92 26.10 1.87
CA THR A 194 -9.76 27.30 1.81
C THR A 194 -11.24 26.99 1.96
N SER A 195 -11.68 25.79 1.56
CA SER A 195 -13.05 25.34 1.78
C SER A 195 -13.42 25.17 3.26
N LEU A 196 -12.44 24.99 4.14
CA LEU A 196 -12.66 24.86 5.59
C LEU A 196 -13.33 26.10 6.20
N ARG A 197 -13.19 27.28 5.57
CA ARG A 197 -13.88 28.52 5.98
C ARG A 197 -15.40 28.47 5.79
N HIS A 198 -15.84 27.61 4.88
CA HIS A 198 -17.24 27.43 4.50
C HIS A 198 -17.84 26.18 5.16
N MET A 199 -17.01 25.42 5.89
CA MET A 199 -17.36 24.20 6.56
C MET A 199 -17.93 24.49 7.95
N ASP A 200 -18.87 23.68 8.40
CA ASP A 200 -19.51 23.79 9.70
C ASP A 200 -18.99 22.73 10.68
N GLU A 201 -19.10 23.02 11.99
CA GLU A 201 -18.64 22.14 13.07
C GLU A 201 -19.38 20.79 13.12
N SER A 202 -20.54 20.66 12.48
CA SER A 202 -21.27 19.39 12.35
C SER A 202 -20.44 18.24 11.76
N ILE A 203 -19.33 18.50 11.05
CA ILE A 203 -18.45 17.40 10.63
C ILE A 203 -17.89 16.61 11.82
N PHE A 204 -17.68 17.28 12.96
CA PHE A 204 -17.11 16.68 14.17
C PHE A 204 -18.14 15.95 15.04
N GLU A 205 -19.44 16.07 14.74
CA GLU A 205 -20.50 15.32 15.45
C GLU A 205 -20.41 13.82 15.18
N TRP A 206 -19.73 13.40 14.11
CA TRP A 206 -19.58 12.01 13.71
C TRP A 206 -18.18 11.49 14.05
N ASP A 207 -18.10 10.56 14.99
CA ASP A 207 -16.84 9.95 15.44
C ASP A 207 -15.97 9.42 14.29
N GLN A 208 -16.59 8.86 13.26
CA GLN A 208 -15.86 8.33 12.11
C GLN A 208 -15.09 9.42 11.35
N ASN A 209 -15.67 10.62 11.19
CA ASN A 209 -14.97 11.72 10.53
C ASN A 209 -13.78 12.20 11.38
N VAL A 210 -13.97 12.30 12.70
CA VAL A 210 -12.90 12.67 13.64
C VAL A 210 -11.76 11.66 13.57
N LYS A 211 -12.06 10.36 13.52
CA LYS A 211 -11.06 9.30 13.34
C LYS A 211 -10.30 9.45 12.03
N THR A 212 -10.99 9.64 10.90
CA THR A 212 -10.34 9.81 9.58
C THR A 212 -9.47 11.07 9.53
N ILE A 213 -9.92 12.19 10.11
CA ILE A 213 -9.12 13.43 10.19
C ILE A 213 -7.86 13.21 11.02
N ASN A 214 -7.99 12.59 12.20
CA ASN A 214 -6.85 12.28 13.06
C ASN A 214 -5.85 11.35 12.38
N GLN A 215 -6.35 10.33 11.70
CA GLN A 215 -5.52 9.38 10.96
C GLN A 215 -4.72 10.07 9.86
N LEU A 216 -5.38 10.91 9.04
CA LEU A 216 -4.70 11.74 8.05
C LEU A 216 -3.60 12.61 8.69
N PHE A 217 -3.93 13.32 9.77
CA PHE A 217 -2.98 14.20 10.44
C PHE A 217 -1.78 13.44 11.02
N LEU A 218 -2.01 12.25 11.59
CA LEU A 218 -0.93 11.37 12.04
C LEU A 218 -0.04 10.94 10.87
N TYR A 219 -0.62 10.53 9.75
CA TYR A 219 0.13 10.07 8.58
C TYR A 219 0.94 11.18 7.90
N ILE A 220 0.41 12.41 7.86
CA ILE A 220 1.16 13.57 7.37
C ILE A 220 2.31 13.91 8.31
N ARG A 221 2.05 13.98 9.61
CA ARG A 221 3.05 14.47 10.58
C ARG A 221 4.15 13.47 10.86
N HIS A 222 3.79 12.19 10.89
CA HIS A 222 4.69 11.06 11.11
C HIS A 222 4.80 10.23 9.82
N PHE A 223 5.03 10.92 8.70
CA PHE A 223 5.16 10.29 7.39
C PHE A 223 6.31 9.29 7.39
N ILE A 224 6.06 8.09 6.87
CA ILE A 224 7.05 7.03 6.73
C ILE A 224 7.45 6.98 5.25
N PRO A 225 8.71 7.27 4.90
CA PRO A 225 9.15 7.18 3.52
C PRO A 225 9.18 5.72 3.05
N GLU A 226 8.60 5.48 1.88
CA GLU A 226 8.65 4.19 1.18
C GLU A 226 9.90 4.11 0.29
N HIS A 227 10.35 2.90 -0.05
CA HIS A 227 11.46 2.70 -0.96
C HIS A 227 11.17 3.29 -2.36
N ALA A 228 12.20 3.75 -3.07
CA ALA A 228 12.05 4.41 -4.37
C ALA A 228 11.59 3.48 -5.51
N CYS A 229 11.57 2.16 -5.28
CA CYS A 229 11.03 1.18 -6.23
C CYS A 229 9.50 1.27 -6.36
N HIS A 230 8.82 1.83 -5.35
CA HIS A 230 7.37 2.03 -5.38
C HIS A 230 7.05 3.30 -6.16
N ALA A 231 6.23 3.20 -7.21
CA ALA A 231 5.93 4.37 -8.04
C ALA A 231 5.24 5.49 -7.24
N ALA A 232 4.47 5.12 -6.21
CA ALA A 232 3.77 6.07 -5.34
C ALA A 232 4.68 6.86 -4.38
N SER A 233 5.89 6.37 -4.08
CA SER A 233 6.71 6.88 -2.97
C SER A 233 7.00 8.38 -3.09
N GLN A 234 7.45 8.81 -4.28
CA GLN A 234 7.75 10.21 -4.54
C GLN A 234 6.48 11.08 -4.50
N ALA A 235 5.36 10.58 -5.04
CA ALA A 235 4.10 11.32 -5.06
C ALA A 235 3.55 11.59 -3.65
N LYS A 236 3.59 10.58 -2.77
CA LYS A 236 3.17 10.70 -1.37
C LYS A 236 4.07 11.69 -0.62
N LYS A 237 5.39 11.61 -0.82
CA LYS A 237 6.35 12.55 -0.23
C LYS A 237 6.10 14.00 -0.66
N GLU A 238 5.86 14.23 -1.95
CA GLU A 238 5.51 15.55 -2.48
C GLU A 238 4.18 16.05 -1.92
N PHE A 239 3.17 15.20 -1.86
CA PHE A 239 1.88 15.53 -1.28
C PHE A 239 2.00 15.96 0.20
N VAL A 240 2.70 15.18 1.02
CA VAL A 240 2.94 15.49 2.44
C VAL A 240 3.66 16.83 2.57
N THR A 241 4.68 17.05 1.76
CA THR A 241 5.43 18.31 1.74
C THR A 241 4.53 19.50 1.40
N GLU A 242 3.67 19.36 0.38
CA GLU A 242 2.76 20.43 -0.03
C GLU A 242 1.62 20.64 0.97
N PHE A 243 1.14 19.57 1.61
CA PHE A 243 0.17 19.65 2.70
C PHE A 243 0.71 20.49 3.85
N LEU A 244 1.95 20.24 4.28
CA LEU A 244 2.60 21.00 5.35
C LEU A 244 2.77 22.49 4.98
N LYS A 245 3.15 22.80 3.75
CA LYS A 245 3.17 24.20 3.26
C LYS A 245 1.77 24.83 3.29
N CYS A 246 0.74 24.08 2.93
CA CYS A 246 -0.64 24.56 3.02
C CYS A 246 -1.08 24.81 4.46
N VAL A 247 -0.65 23.97 5.43
CA VAL A 247 -0.87 24.23 6.86
C VAL A 247 -0.21 25.55 7.27
N GLU A 248 1.04 25.79 6.87
CA GLU A 248 1.75 27.05 7.19
C GLU A 248 1.09 28.28 6.54
N LYS A 249 0.65 28.14 5.28
CA LYS A 249 0.07 29.23 4.49
C LYS A 249 -1.37 29.57 4.91
N TYR A 250 -2.22 28.55 5.08
CA TYR A 250 -3.66 28.72 5.26
C TYR A 250 -4.11 28.51 6.71
N GLY A 251 -3.40 27.70 7.47
CA GLY A 251 -3.83 27.23 8.79
C GLY A 251 -5.10 26.37 8.73
N PHE A 252 -5.57 25.95 9.91
CA PHE A 252 -6.88 25.33 10.08
C PHE A 252 -7.85 26.37 10.64
N THR A 253 -8.90 26.68 9.89
CA THR A 253 -9.85 27.75 10.26
C THR A 253 -10.90 27.29 11.28
N LEU A 254 -11.11 25.98 11.41
CA LEU A 254 -11.96 25.39 12.44
C LEU A 254 -11.10 25.05 13.66
N GLU A 255 -11.47 25.56 14.84
CA GLU A 255 -10.74 25.38 16.09
C GLU A 255 -10.51 23.88 16.39
N ARG A 256 -11.56 23.07 16.25
CA ARG A 256 -11.47 21.62 16.46
C ARG A 256 -10.47 20.94 15.53
N MET A 257 -10.33 21.35 14.27
CA MET A 257 -9.28 20.81 13.39
C MET A 257 -7.88 21.21 13.86
N ALA A 258 -7.70 22.45 14.32
CA ALA A 258 -6.42 22.89 14.88
C ALA A 258 -6.05 22.11 16.16
N GLU A 259 -7.03 21.81 17.02
CA GLU A 259 -6.84 20.95 18.19
C GLU A 259 -6.42 19.52 17.79
N LEU A 260 -7.12 18.91 16.84
CA LEU A 260 -6.80 17.57 16.35
C LEU A 260 -5.39 17.56 15.74
N TRP A 261 -5.07 18.56 14.92
CA TRP A 261 -3.71 18.74 14.39
C TRP A 261 -2.69 18.91 15.51
N GLY A 262 -2.96 19.73 16.53
CA GLY A 262 -2.09 19.88 17.69
C GLY A 262 -1.84 18.55 18.42
N ALA A 263 -2.89 17.77 18.63
CA ALA A 263 -2.85 16.51 19.35
C ALA A 263 -2.02 15.41 18.66
N THR A 264 -1.84 15.48 17.34
CA THR A 264 -0.97 14.53 16.61
C THR A 264 0.51 14.85 16.70
N ALA A 265 0.90 15.94 17.40
CA ALA A 265 2.32 16.26 17.63
C ALA A 265 3.03 15.12 18.35
N GLU A 266 2.31 14.53 19.31
CA GLU A 266 2.69 13.28 19.97
C GLU A 266 2.26 12.11 19.08
N ASN A 267 3.20 11.23 18.76
CA ASN A 267 2.87 10.03 18.00
C ASN A 267 2.23 8.99 18.93
N LYS A 268 0.90 8.96 18.97
CA LYS A 268 0.12 7.99 19.77
C LYS A 268 -0.01 6.61 19.13
N GLU A 269 0.58 6.37 17.95
CA GLU A 269 0.68 5.01 17.39
C GLU A 269 1.50 4.09 18.32
N ASP A 270 2.33 4.67 19.19
CA ASP A 270 3.15 3.99 20.20
C ASP A 270 2.37 3.39 21.38
N GLU A 271 1.10 3.75 21.59
CA GLU A 271 0.29 3.27 22.73
C GLU A 271 0.05 1.75 22.67
N SER A 272 0.11 1.18 21.46
CA SER A 272 0.03 -0.27 21.24
C SER A 272 1.37 -0.99 21.44
N VAL A 273 2.49 -0.27 21.34
CA VAL A 273 3.84 -0.83 21.39
C VAL A 273 4.22 -1.15 22.84
N GLY A 274 4.76 -2.35 23.06
CA GLY A 274 5.12 -2.84 24.40
C GLY A 274 3.93 -3.37 25.20
N ARG A 275 2.70 -3.36 24.65
CA ARG A 275 1.57 -4.05 25.25
C ARG A 275 1.72 -5.56 25.07
N GLU A 276 1.88 -6.26 26.18
CA GLU A 276 2.04 -7.71 26.18
C GLU A 276 0.77 -8.43 25.71
N VAL A 277 0.95 -9.43 24.84
CA VAL A 277 -0.08 -10.43 24.53
C VAL A 277 -0.04 -11.49 25.65
N ARG A 278 -1.20 -11.98 26.10
CA ARG A 278 -1.26 -13.04 27.12
C ARG A 278 -0.31 -14.18 26.72
N SER A 279 0.59 -14.55 27.64
CA SER A 279 1.54 -15.64 27.44
C SER A 279 0.77 -16.97 27.34
N LEU A 280 0.46 -17.39 26.12
CA LEU A 280 0.03 -18.76 25.88
C LEU A 280 1.27 -19.67 26.04
N PRO A 281 1.19 -20.74 26.84
CA PRO A 281 2.30 -21.69 26.95
C PRO A 281 2.65 -22.23 25.56
N LEU A 282 3.95 -22.39 25.28
CA LEU A 282 4.42 -22.98 24.01
C LEU A 282 4.12 -24.48 24.02
N THR A 283 2.88 -24.85 23.73
CA THR A 283 2.46 -26.23 23.42
C THR A 283 2.17 -26.32 21.93
N SER A 284 2.35 -27.49 21.33
CA SER A 284 1.93 -27.78 19.94
C SER A 284 0.51 -27.28 19.64
N ASP A 285 -0.37 -27.38 20.63
CA ASP A 285 -1.78 -27.04 20.53
C ASP A 285 -2.07 -25.52 20.58
N ASN A 286 -1.06 -24.69 20.88
CA ASN A 286 -1.14 -23.22 20.93
C ASN A 286 -0.50 -22.54 19.71
N LEU A 287 -0.21 -23.32 18.65
CA LEU A 287 0.03 -22.81 17.31
C LEU A 287 -1.30 -22.28 16.78
N GLU A 288 -1.74 -21.11 17.26
CA GLU A 288 -3.01 -20.49 16.86
C GLU A 288 -3.10 -20.43 15.33
N THR A 289 -4.10 -21.14 14.82
CA THR A 289 -4.47 -21.41 13.43
C THR A 289 -4.97 -20.17 12.69
N ARG A 290 -4.56 -18.96 13.07
CA ARG A 290 -4.99 -17.72 12.43
C ARG A 290 -3.79 -16.84 12.11
N LEU A 291 -3.48 -16.78 10.82
CA LEU A 291 -2.62 -15.78 10.17
C LEU A 291 -2.96 -14.32 10.53
N GLU A 292 -4.14 -14.07 11.10
CA GLU A 292 -4.71 -12.73 11.29
C GLU A 292 -3.82 -11.79 12.12
N ASP A 293 -2.88 -12.30 12.94
CA ASP A 293 -2.02 -11.48 13.81
C ASP A 293 -0.53 -11.91 13.84
N ALA A 294 0.09 -12.30 12.72
CA ALA A 294 1.52 -12.65 12.71
C ALA A 294 2.42 -11.47 13.14
N PHE A 295 2.99 -11.55 14.35
CA PHE A 295 3.76 -10.45 14.98
C PHE A 295 5.14 -10.23 14.35
N TYR A 296 5.84 -11.32 14.06
CA TYR A 296 7.20 -11.35 13.50
C TYR A 296 7.25 -12.26 12.29
N ASN A 297 7.97 -11.85 11.24
CA ASN A 297 8.08 -12.66 10.03
C ASN A 297 9.46 -13.33 9.97
N THR A 298 9.48 -14.54 9.40
CA THR A 298 10.70 -15.20 8.97
C THR A 298 10.80 -15.14 7.45
N TYR A 299 11.98 -14.78 6.97
CA TYR A 299 12.32 -14.59 5.57
C TYR A 299 13.50 -15.49 5.21
N ILE A 300 13.48 -16.14 4.05
CA ILE A 300 14.60 -16.97 3.56
C ILE A 300 15.10 -16.47 2.21
N CYS A 301 16.40 -16.30 2.07
CA CYS A 301 17.05 -16.06 0.79
C CYS A 301 17.94 -17.25 0.42
N ASP A 302 17.77 -17.79 -0.79
CA ASP A 302 18.77 -18.67 -1.39
C ASP A 302 19.90 -17.80 -1.94
N TYR A 303 20.99 -17.70 -1.18
CA TYR A 303 22.09 -16.79 -1.46
C TYR A 303 23.08 -17.41 -2.44
N LYS A 304 23.32 -16.72 -3.55
CA LYS A 304 24.18 -17.19 -4.66
C LYS A 304 25.41 -16.31 -4.90
N SER A 305 25.49 -15.17 -4.22
CA SER A 305 26.61 -14.24 -4.36
C SER A 305 27.79 -14.69 -3.49
N LYS A 306 28.98 -14.12 -3.73
CA LYS A 306 30.20 -14.36 -2.96
C LYS A 306 30.43 -13.33 -1.85
N SER A 307 29.64 -12.27 -1.82
CA SER A 307 29.77 -11.25 -0.78
C SER A 307 29.24 -11.79 0.55
N ASP A 308 29.64 -11.18 1.65
CA ASP A 308 29.15 -11.56 2.97
C ASP A 308 27.66 -11.14 3.13
N PRO A 309 26.71 -12.09 3.22
CA PRO A 309 25.29 -11.76 3.29
C PRO A 309 24.92 -11.10 4.63
N VAL A 310 25.60 -11.45 5.73
CA VAL A 310 25.33 -10.86 7.05
C VAL A 310 25.79 -9.41 7.07
N PHE A 311 26.96 -9.12 6.47
CA PHE A 311 27.43 -7.75 6.29
C PHE A 311 26.49 -6.92 5.42
N ILE A 312 26.00 -7.46 4.30
CA ILE A 312 25.05 -6.77 3.41
C ILE A 312 23.77 -6.40 4.18
N ILE A 313 23.20 -7.35 4.92
CA ILE A 313 21.98 -7.12 5.71
C ILE A 313 22.22 -6.04 6.76
N HIS A 314 23.34 -6.12 7.47
CA HIS A 314 23.76 -5.10 8.43
C HIS A 314 23.90 -3.71 7.78
N GLN A 315 24.56 -3.65 6.62
CA GLN A 315 24.79 -2.41 5.89
C GLN A 315 23.47 -1.75 5.49
N ALA A 316 22.50 -2.52 4.97
CA ALA A 316 21.17 -2.03 4.62
C ALA A 316 20.39 -1.49 5.84
N MET A 317 20.47 -2.19 6.98
CA MET A 317 19.88 -1.71 8.22
C MET A 317 20.55 -0.42 8.70
N LYS A 318 21.87 -0.33 8.61
CA LYS A 318 22.65 0.81 9.10
C LYS A 318 22.49 2.06 8.21
N SER A 319 22.48 1.90 6.89
CA SER A 319 22.27 3.02 5.94
C SER A 319 20.88 3.65 6.11
N SER A 320 19.88 2.83 6.44
CA SER A 320 18.50 3.26 6.70
C SER A 320 18.25 3.71 8.15
N GLY A 321 19.26 3.73 9.01
CA GLY A 321 19.14 4.14 10.43
C GLY A 321 18.34 3.16 11.32
N LEU A 322 18.13 1.93 10.85
CA LEU A 322 17.32 0.91 11.52
C LEU A 322 18.13 0.12 12.55
N CYS A 323 19.46 0.15 12.47
CA CYS A 323 20.39 -0.49 13.41
C CYS A 323 21.56 0.45 13.70
N GLU A 324 21.87 0.62 14.99
CA GLU A 324 23.01 1.44 15.44
C GLU A 324 24.25 0.60 15.75
N GLN A 325 24.09 -0.71 15.92
CA GLN A 325 25.20 -1.61 16.23
C GLN A 325 26.20 -1.65 15.08
N ASN A 326 27.48 -1.86 15.39
CA ASN A 326 28.51 -2.04 14.37
C ASN A 326 28.61 -3.51 13.98
N TYR A 327 28.91 -3.75 12.71
CA TYR A 327 29.22 -5.09 12.22
C TYR A 327 30.59 -5.54 12.73
N ASN A 328 30.65 -6.78 13.21
CA ASN A 328 31.88 -7.40 13.64
C ASN A 328 31.76 -8.93 13.49
N GLU A 329 32.64 -9.51 12.67
CA GLU A 329 32.64 -10.94 12.35
C GLU A 329 32.85 -11.83 13.60
N ILE A 330 33.57 -11.31 14.61
CA ILE A 330 33.86 -12.03 15.85
C ILE A 330 32.58 -12.30 16.67
N ASP A 331 31.56 -11.48 16.49
CA ASP A 331 30.29 -11.61 17.20
C ASP A 331 29.37 -12.68 16.57
N ILE A 332 29.75 -13.20 15.40
CA ILE A 332 29.02 -14.24 14.66
C ILE A 332 29.48 -15.62 15.12
N LYS A 333 28.54 -16.43 15.60
CA LYS A 333 28.84 -17.71 16.25
C LYS A 333 28.23 -18.87 15.48
N LEU A 334 28.97 -19.98 15.38
CA LEU A 334 28.41 -21.23 14.88
C LEU A 334 27.57 -21.88 15.98
N VAL A 335 26.30 -22.12 15.66
CA VAL A 335 25.31 -22.64 16.60
C VAL A 335 24.54 -23.81 16.03
N ASP A 336 24.07 -24.70 16.91
CA ASP A 336 23.11 -25.75 16.60
C ASP A 336 21.69 -25.20 16.73
N ILE A 337 20.94 -25.23 15.61
CA ILE A 337 19.54 -24.78 15.54
C ILE A 337 18.56 -25.94 15.35
N SER A 338 19.02 -27.19 15.43
CA SER A 338 18.21 -28.38 15.12
C SER A 338 16.93 -28.44 15.96
N ASP A 339 16.99 -28.07 17.23
CA ASP A 339 15.86 -28.20 18.16
C ASP A 339 14.75 -27.16 17.93
N VAL A 340 15.01 -26.13 17.12
CA VAL A 340 14.02 -25.08 16.83
C VAL A 340 13.41 -25.19 15.42
N LEU A 341 13.94 -26.07 14.57
CA LEU A 341 13.46 -26.27 13.20
C LEU A 341 12.38 -27.35 13.12
N THR A 342 11.41 -27.16 12.23
CA THR A 342 10.40 -28.17 11.89
C THR A 342 11.02 -29.35 11.14
N SER A 343 10.33 -30.51 11.19
CA SER A 343 10.72 -31.71 10.45
C SER A 343 10.77 -31.50 8.94
N GLU A 344 9.85 -30.69 8.43
CA GLU A 344 9.64 -30.37 7.03
C GLU A 344 10.84 -29.57 6.50
N PHE A 345 11.27 -28.54 7.23
CA PHE A 345 12.44 -27.76 6.83
C PHE A 345 13.75 -28.55 6.96
N LYS A 346 13.89 -29.40 8.00
CA LYS A 346 15.03 -30.34 8.09
C LYS A 346 15.08 -31.30 6.91
N SER A 347 13.91 -31.77 6.45
CA SER A 347 13.78 -32.63 5.28
C SER A 347 14.16 -31.89 4.00
N GLU A 348 13.76 -30.63 3.84
CA GLU A 348 14.21 -29.76 2.71
C GLU A 348 15.74 -29.63 2.69
N LEU A 349 16.35 -29.39 3.86
CA LEU A 349 17.81 -29.34 4.00
C LEU A 349 18.47 -30.72 3.86
N CYS A 350 17.69 -31.79 3.91
CA CYS A 350 18.15 -33.18 3.96
C CYS A 350 19.15 -33.43 5.11
N ARG A 351 18.92 -32.80 6.28
CA ARG A 351 19.77 -32.90 7.48
C ARG A 351 18.94 -32.96 8.76
N GLU A 352 19.23 -33.95 9.60
CA GLU A 352 18.66 -34.04 10.96
C GLU A 352 19.30 -33.04 11.93
N THR A 353 20.61 -32.81 11.75
CA THR A 353 21.39 -31.84 12.53
C THR A 353 21.78 -30.67 11.64
N VAL A 354 21.37 -29.47 12.05
CA VAL A 354 21.54 -28.24 11.29
C VAL A 354 22.34 -27.24 12.13
N HIS A 355 23.53 -26.92 11.65
CA HIS A 355 24.35 -25.84 12.19
C HIS A 355 24.23 -24.59 11.32
N ALA A 356 24.24 -23.42 11.95
CA ALA A 356 24.18 -22.14 11.26
C ALA A 356 25.11 -21.13 11.94
N TYR A 357 25.68 -20.22 11.16
CA TYR A 357 26.30 -19.00 11.68
C TYR A 357 25.21 -18.01 12.04
N HIS A 358 25.17 -17.60 13.30
CA HIS A 358 24.14 -16.73 13.84
C HIS A 358 24.71 -15.36 14.20
N ALA A 359 24.03 -14.31 13.71
CA ALA A 359 24.22 -12.93 14.11
C ALA A 359 22.90 -12.38 14.65
N CYS A 360 22.97 -11.60 15.73
CA CYS A 360 21.82 -10.95 16.35
C CYS A 360 22.05 -9.45 16.39
N PHE A 361 21.21 -8.70 15.67
CA PHE A 361 21.31 -7.24 15.61
C PHE A 361 20.17 -6.60 16.38
N GLN A 362 20.47 -5.76 17.37
CA GLN A 362 19.45 -4.96 18.04
C GLN A 362 18.98 -3.82 17.12
N LEU A 363 17.68 -3.77 16.88
CA LEU A 363 17.06 -2.73 16.06
C LEU A 363 16.90 -1.45 16.88
N SER A 364 17.02 -0.30 16.22
CA SER A 364 16.93 1.00 16.86
C SER A 364 15.49 1.29 17.31
N PRO A 365 15.28 2.22 18.26
CA PRO A 365 13.93 2.76 18.52
C PRO A 365 13.32 3.41 17.28
N PHE A 366 14.17 3.87 16.34
CA PHE A 366 13.77 4.30 15.00
C PHE A 366 13.39 3.14 14.09
N TYR A 367 13.52 1.86 14.43
CA TYR A 367 12.82 0.81 13.69
C TYR A 367 11.38 0.67 14.18
N ILE A 368 11.18 0.66 15.49
CA ILE A 368 9.89 0.39 16.15
C ILE A 368 8.95 1.59 16.19
N GLY A 369 9.52 2.79 16.28
CA GLY A 369 8.77 4.03 16.57
C GLY A 369 8.56 4.29 18.06
N SER A 370 9.19 3.51 18.93
CA SER A 370 9.10 3.64 20.38
C SER A 370 10.35 3.06 21.04
N ASP A 371 10.71 3.58 22.20
CA ASP A 371 11.75 3.05 23.10
C ASP A 371 11.20 2.03 24.11
N LYS A 372 9.87 1.83 24.16
CA LYS A 372 9.18 0.91 25.08
C LYS A 372 9.44 -0.57 24.78
N LEU A 373 9.93 -0.89 23.58
CA LEU A 373 10.16 -2.26 23.13
C LEU A 373 11.51 -2.37 22.43
N THR A 374 12.28 -3.38 22.82
CA THR A 374 13.50 -3.77 22.09
C THR A 374 13.19 -4.97 21.21
N VAL A 375 13.51 -4.83 19.92
CA VAL A 375 13.39 -5.90 18.92
C VAL A 375 14.77 -6.19 18.34
N TYR A 376 15.00 -7.45 18.02
CA TYR A 376 16.23 -7.94 17.44
C TYR A 376 15.94 -8.53 16.06
N GLN A 377 16.90 -8.37 15.16
CA GLN A 377 16.96 -9.06 13.88
C GLN A 377 17.98 -10.18 13.98
N ASN A 378 17.48 -11.41 14.01
CA ASN A 378 18.31 -12.61 13.93
C ASN A 378 18.57 -12.95 12.46
N VAL A 379 19.84 -13.24 12.14
CA VAL A 379 20.30 -13.69 10.83
C VAL A 379 21.04 -15.01 11.01
N PHE A 380 20.59 -16.04 10.31
CA PHE A 380 21.24 -17.35 10.26
C PHE A 380 21.75 -17.61 8.85
N LEU A 381 23.02 -17.98 8.73
CA LEU A 381 23.63 -18.42 7.49
C LEU A 381 24.00 -19.90 7.61
N LEU A 382 23.42 -20.72 6.75
CA LEU A 382 23.66 -22.17 6.73
C LEU A 382 23.88 -22.68 5.31
N LEU A 383 24.43 -23.88 5.21
CA LEU A 383 24.60 -24.59 3.94
C LEU A 383 23.57 -25.72 3.81
N ASP A 384 22.90 -25.78 2.67
CA ASP A 384 22.08 -26.94 2.30
C ASP A 384 22.96 -28.15 1.89
N ASN A 385 22.33 -29.28 1.54
CA ASN A 385 23.06 -30.48 1.11
C ASN A 385 23.76 -30.38 -0.24
N ASN A 386 23.46 -29.35 -1.03
CA ASN A 386 24.14 -29.05 -2.29
C ASN A 386 25.24 -27.98 -2.09
N ASN A 387 25.56 -27.62 -0.83
CA ASN A 387 26.46 -26.53 -0.46
C ASN A 387 26.00 -25.16 -0.96
N ASN A 388 24.70 -24.95 -1.17
CA ASN A 388 24.16 -23.61 -1.39
C ASN A 388 23.98 -22.90 -0.06
N GLN A 389 24.28 -21.61 -0.03
CA GLN A 389 24.07 -20.77 1.13
C GLN A 389 22.58 -20.41 1.24
N LYS A 390 22.00 -20.66 2.41
CA LYS A 390 20.66 -20.20 2.79
C LYS A 390 20.79 -19.20 3.92
N VAL A 391 20.17 -18.04 3.73
CA VAL A 391 20.10 -16.96 4.72
C VAL A 391 18.69 -16.91 5.28
N ILE A 392 18.54 -17.09 6.58
CA ILE A 392 17.27 -16.97 7.29
C ILE A 392 17.32 -15.68 8.11
N MET A 393 16.34 -14.81 7.91
CA MET A 393 16.18 -13.56 8.65
C MET A 393 14.86 -13.61 9.43
N THR A 394 14.93 -13.48 10.76
CA THR A 394 13.74 -13.50 11.63
C THR A 394 13.85 -12.48 12.73
N GLU A 395 12.75 -11.82 13.05
CA GLU A 395 12.70 -10.86 14.15
C GLU A 395 12.35 -11.56 15.47
N SER A 396 12.80 -10.98 16.59
CA SER A 396 12.48 -11.45 17.95
C SER A 396 12.37 -10.28 18.93
N SER A 397 11.69 -10.47 20.05
CA SER A 397 11.68 -9.50 21.16
C SER A 397 11.44 -10.18 22.51
N ALA A 398 11.87 -9.50 23.59
CA ALA A 398 11.80 -9.99 24.97
C ALA A 398 10.39 -10.30 25.45
N LEU A 399 9.38 -9.66 24.85
CA LEU A 399 8.00 -9.74 25.26
C LEU A 399 7.15 -10.03 24.03
N ARG A 400 6.24 -11.00 24.09
CA ARG A 400 5.20 -11.12 23.05
C ARG A 400 4.33 -9.89 23.10
N ASN A 401 4.24 -9.15 22.00
CA ASN A 401 3.56 -7.86 21.97
C ASN A 401 2.90 -7.65 20.61
N VAL A 402 2.02 -6.65 20.53
CA VAL A 402 1.25 -6.33 19.32
C VAL A 402 1.93 -5.33 18.37
N VAL A 403 3.28 -5.33 18.28
CA VAL A 403 4.04 -4.35 17.47
C VAL A 403 3.70 -4.40 15.98
N CYS A 404 3.18 -5.51 15.45
CA CYS A 404 2.70 -5.58 14.07
C CYS A 404 1.57 -4.57 13.76
N ASN A 405 0.83 -4.12 14.78
CA ASN A 405 -0.18 -3.07 14.64
C ASN A 405 0.43 -1.66 14.51
N SER A 406 1.73 -1.51 14.81
CA SER A 406 2.46 -0.26 14.56
C SER A 406 2.74 -0.12 13.07
N ARG A 407 2.11 0.87 12.45
CA ARG A 407 2.38 1.26 11.06
C ARG A 407 3.86 1.57 10.83
N ILE A 408 4.50 2.18 11.82
CA ILE A 408 5.91 2.56 11.80
C ILE A 408 6.81 1.36 11.63
N PHE A 409 6.60 0.35 12.48
CA PHE A 409 7.33 -0.90 12.41
C PHE A 409 7.11 -1.60 11.07
N SER A 410 5.86 -1.76 10.65
CA SER A 410 5.52 -2.44 9.39
C SER A 410 6.09 -1.72 8.16
N GLY A 411 6.01 -0.39 8.12
CA GLY A 411 6.57 0.41 7.01
C GLY A 411 8.10 0.36 6.95
N ARG A 412 8.79 0.39 8.09
CA ARG A 412 10.26 0.30 8.15
C ARG A 412 10.79 -1.10 7.88
N ARG A 413 10.05 -2.13 8.29
CA ARG A 413 10.28 -3.52 7.89
C ARG A 413 10.23 -3.65 6.38
N LEU A 414 9.17 -3.12 5.75
CA LEU A 414 9.05 -3.16 4.30
C LEU A 414 10.18 -2.41 3.60
N LEU A 415 10.52 -1.20 4.07
CA LEU A 415 11.66 -0.44 3.55
C LEU A 415 12.96 -1.25 3.56
N LEU A 416 13.26 -1.97 4.66
CA LEU A 416 14.42 -2.84 4.73
C LEU A 416 14.37 -3.96 3.68
N MET A 417 13.22 -4.63 3.55
CA MET A 417 13.06 -5.71 2.58
C MET A 417 13.23 -5.22 1.14
N ASP A 418 12.67 -4.06 0.80
CA ASP A 418 12.83 -3.47 -0.54
C ASP A 418 14.27 -3.05 -0.80
N THR A 419 14.94 -2.41 0.16
CA THR A 419 16.37 -2.07 0.04
C THR A 419 17.23 -3.30 -0.19
N LEU A 420 17.00 -4.39 0.56
CA LEU A 420 17.72 -5.65 0.39
C LEU A 420 17.49 -6.24 -1.01
N ARG A 421 16.25 -6.21 -1.50
CA ARG A 421 15.89 -6.72 -2.83
C ARG A 421 16.50 -5.88 -3.96
N GLU A 422 16.24 -4.59 -3.94
CA GLU A 422 16.50 -3.69 -5.07
C GLU A 422 17.95 -3.20 -5.12
N GLU A 423 18.56 -2.89 -3.97
CA GLU A 423 19.91 -2.33 -3.92
C GLU A 423 20.98 -3.42 -3.76
N HIS A 424 20.62 -4.55 -3.13
CA HIS A 424 21.57 -5.61 -2.79
C HIS A 424 21.29 -6.96 -3.48
N GLY A 425 20.21 -7.06 -4.27
CA GLY A 425 19.87 -8.29 -5.00
C GLY A 425 19.51 -9.47 -4.10
N LEU A 426 19.18 -9.22 -2.83
CA LEU A 426 18.76 -10.22 -1.86
C LEU A 426 17.24 -10.44 -1.96
N GLY A 427 16.84 -11.35 -2.83
CA GLY A 427 15.45 -11.80 -2.93
C GLY A 427 15.09 -12.75 -1.79
N PHE A 428 14.45 -12.22 -0.76
CA PHE A 428 13.88 -13.03 0.33
C PHE A 428 12.50 -13.55 -0.03
N LYS A 429 12.30 -14.85 0.18
CA LYS A 429 11.03 -15.56 0.11
C LYS A 429 10.38 -15.58 1.48
N ARG A 430 9.05 -15.47 1.51
CA ARG A 430 8.22 -15.68 2.70
C ARG A 430 7.63 -17.08 2.64
N TYR A 431 7.67 -17.81 3.76
CA TYR A 431 7.02 -19.12 3.91
C TYR A 431 5.66 -18.89 4.57
N LEU A 432 4.58 -19.41 3.98
CA LEU A 432 3.21 -19.15 4.43
C LEU A 432 2.72 -20.34 5.27
N ASN A 433 2.39 -20.09 6.54
CA ASN A 433 1.91 -21.10 7.48
C ASN A 433 0.44 -21.47 7.21
N TYR A 434 0.12 -21.97 6.01
CA TYR A 434 -1.28 -22.25 5.64
C TYR A 434 -1.86 -23.51 6.28
N THR A 435 -1.04 -24.49 6.68
CA THR A 435 -1.53 -25.66 7.42
C THR A 435 -0.60 -26.07 8.54
N HIS A 436 -1.19 -26.33 9.70
CA HIS A 436 -0.72 -27.37 10.58
C HIS A 436 -1.94 -28.20 11.00
N ASP A 437 -2.63 -28.78 10.02
CA ASP A 437 -3.51 -29.93 10.26
C ASP A 437 -2.89 -31.13 9.54
N ASP A 438 -2.34 -32.06 10.31
CA ASP A 438 -1.77 -33.32 9.80
C ASP A 438 -2.80 -34.15 9.00
N ASN A 439 -4.10 -33.83 9.11
CA ASN A 439 -5.17 -34.51 8.38
C ASN A 439 -5.57 -33.84 7.06
N ASP A 440 -5.10 -32.62 6.76
CA ASP A 440 -5.46 -31.92 5.52
C ASP A 440 -4.22 -31.38 4.77
N PRO A 441 -3.57 -32.22 3.95
CA PRO A 441 -2.38 -31.84 3.18
C PRO A 441 -2.67 -30.96 1.95
N ASN A 442 -3.86 -30.34 1.84
CA ASN A 442 -4.28 -29.57 0.66
C ASN A 442 -4.46 -28.05 0.89
N SER A 443 -3.64 -27.40 1.71
CA SER A 443 -3.67 -25.92 1.73
C SER A 443 -2.83 -25.32 0.61
N MET A 444 -3.30 -25.51 -0.63
CA MET A 444 -3.35 -24.45 -1.65
C MET A 444 -4.22 -24.91 -2.83
N PRO A 445 -5.06 -24.03 -3.38
CA PRO A 445 -5.11 -22.57 -3.14
C PRO A 445 -5.94 -22.16 -1.89
N PRO A 446 -5.77 -20.92 -1.37
CA PRO A 446 -6.61 -20.39 -0.28
C PRO A 446 -8.10 -20.40 -0.65
N GLU A 447 -8.96 -20.49 0.37
CA GLU A 447 -10.42 -20.38 0.19
C GLU A 447 -10.79 -19.09 -0.59
N PRO A 448 -11.89 -19.06 -1.36
CA PRO A 448 -12.26 -17.92 -2.21
C PRO A 448 -12.30 -16.57 -1.50
N GLU A 449 -12.58 -16.55 -0.19
CA GLU A 449 -12.64 -15.34 0.65
C GLU A 449 -11.24 -14.83 1.04
N GLU A 450 -10.23 -15.71 1.12
CA GLU A 450 -8.84 -15.41 1.48
C GLU A 450 -7.95 -15.15 0.26
N TYR A 451 -8.39 -15.58 -0.92
CA TYR A 451 -7.66 -15.44 -2.19
C TYR A 451 -7.40 -13.96 -2.55
N LEU A 452 -8.30 -13.03 -2.19
CA LEU A 452 -8.07 -11.59 -2.43
C LEU A 452 -6.97 -11.01 -1.54
N THR A 453 -6.82 -11.52 -0.32
CA THR A 453 -5.71 -11.13 0.58
C THR A 453 -4.41 -11.76 0.08
N TYR A 454 -4.44 -13.02 -0.36
CA TYR A 454 -3.33 -13.69 -1.03
C TYR A 454 -2.86 -12.92 -2.28
N LEU A 455 -3.77 -12.48 -3.15
CA LEU A 455 -3.44 -11.71 -4.35
C LEU A 455 -2.81 -10.34 -4.03
N LYS A 456 -3.24 -9.67 -2.95
CA LYS A 456 -2.64 -8.39 -2.50
C LYS A 456 -1.23 -8.55 -1.95
N LEU A 457 -0.83 -9.77 -1.57
CA LEU A 457 0.50 -10.04 -1.04
C LEU A 457 1.52 -10.40 -2.15
N LEU A 458 1.08 -10.61 -3.40
CA LEU A 458 1.89 -11.07 -4.55
C LEU A 458 2.96 -10.07 -5.04
N ASP A 459 2.94 -8.83 -4.54
CA ASP A 459 3.89 -7.77 -4.98
C ASP A 459 5.33 -7.98 -4.44
N ILE A 460 5.53 -8.97 -3.55
CA ILE A 460 6.85 -9.52 -3.21
C ILE A 460 6.93 -10.93 -3.80
N PRO A 461 7.97 -11.30 -4.57
CA PRO A 461 8.13 -12.68 -5.03
C PRO A 461 8.34 -13.60 -3.83
N PHE A 462 7.27 -14.26 -3.36
CA PHE A 462 7.33 -15.30 -2.34
C PHE A 462 7.34 -16.69 -2.98
N GLU A 463 7.90 -17.67 -2.26
CA GLU A 463 7.77 -19.07 -2.63
C GLU A 463 6.74 -19.69 -1.68
N ASP A 464 5.62 -20.14 -2.23
CA ASP A 464 4.59 -20.79 -1.44
C ASP A 464 5.10 -22.13 -0.92
N LYS A 465 5.29 -22.21 0.40
CA LYS A 465 5.58 -23.43 1.15
C LYS A 465 4.54 -23.55 2.25
N ASP A 466 4.00 -24.74 2.42
CA ASP A 466 2.89 -25.12 3.30
C ASP A 466 3.32 -25.44 4.74
N TYR A 467 4.54 -25.07 5.14
CA TYR A 467 5.06 -25.32 6.49
C TYR A 467 5.86 -24.14 7.04
N SER A 468 5.94 -24.06 8.37
CA SER A 468 6.83 -23.13 9.05
C SER A 468 8.26 -23.64 9.14
N ILE A 469 9.24 -22.74 9.16
CA ILE A 469 10.66 -23.09 9.35
C ILE A 469 10.92 -23.47 10.81
N PHE A 470 10.36 -22.67 11.73
CA PHE A 470 10.55 -22.85 13.15
C PHE A 470 9.33 -23.54 13.77
N ILE A 471 9.56 -24.40 14.76
CA ILE A 471 8.48 -25.04 15.56
C ILE A 471 7.57 -24.02 16.27
N TYR A 472 8.00 -22.76 16.33
CA TYR A 472 7.28 -21.64 16.91
C TYR A 472 6.34 -20.92 15.92
N GLY A 473 6.28 -21.36 14.66
CA GLY A 473 5.31 -20.90 13.67
C GLY A 473 5.48 -19.43 13.26
N ALA A 474 4.36 -18.76 13.01
CA ALA A 474 4.25 -17.36 12.59
C ALA A 474 4.75 -16.33 13.63
N TYR A 475 5.18 -16.78 14.81
CA TYR A 475 5.66 -15.93 15.88
C TYR A 475 7.18 -15.74 15.86
N GLY A 476 7.89 -16.39 14.92
CA GLY A 476 9.34 -16.35 14.82
C GLY A 476 10.04 -16.94 16.06
N LEU A 477 11.32 -16.60 16.24
CA LEU A 477 12.05 -16.90 17.47
C LEU A 477 11.65 -15.92 18.57
N GLN A 478 11.36 -16.43 19.77
CA GLN A 478 11.17 -15.56 20.94
C GLN A 478 12.52 -15.19 21.52
N TYR A 479 12.71 -13.95 21.95
CA TYR A 479 13.95 -13.56 22.61
C TYR A 479 14.18 -14.40 23.87
N GLY A 480 15.43 -14.81 24.10
CA GLY A 480 15.79 -15.82 25.10
C GLY A 480 15.75 -17.26 24.57
N VAL A 481 15.20 -17.52 23.37
CA VAL A 481 15.47 -18.75 22.61
C VAL A 481 16.88 -18.70 22.03
N ASP A 482 17.35 -17.51 21.66
CA ASP A 482 18.72 -17.32 21.14
C ASP A 482 19.80 -17.67 22.19
N ASP A 483 19.50 -17.49 23.48
CA ASP A 483 20.35 -17.91 24.60
C ASP A 483 20.39 -19.45 24.80
N GLN A 484 19.52 -20.19 24.11
CA GLN A 484 19.44 -21.65 24.19
C GLN A 484 20.24 -22.34 23.09
N PHE A 485 20.70 -21.60 22.07
CA PHE A 485 21.50 -22.19 21.02
C PHE A 485 22.83 -22.72 21.56
N LYS A 486 23.10 -23.99 21.30
CA LYS A 486 24.36 -24.61 21.71
C LYS A 486 25.45 -24.16 20.76
N LEU A 487 26.52 -23.59 21.30
CA LEU A 487 27.73 -23.29 20.53
C LEU A 487 28.35 -24.59 20.03
N VAL A 488 28.79 -24.57 18.78
CA VAL A 488 29.43 -25.71 18.12
C VAL A 488 30.84 -25.32 17.70
N ASP A 489 31.79 -26.23 17.89
CA ASP A 489 33.16 -26.06 17.37
C ASP A 489 33.16 -26.17 15.84
N GLY A 490 33.81 -25.24 15.15
CA GLY A 490 33.90 -25.22 13.69
C GLY A 490 34.81 -24.12 13.16
N LEU A 491 34.80 -23.92 11.83
CA LEU A 491 35.51 -22.83 11.18
C LEU A 491 35.03 -21.48 11.73
N SER A 492 35.94 -20.51 11.85
CA SER A 492 35.54 -19.14 12.17
C SER A 492 34.66 -18.59 11.04
N TYR A 493 33.80 -17.60 11.35
CA TYR A 493 32.96 -16.98 10.33
C TYR A 493 33.80 -16.37 9.20
N SER A 494 34.90 -15.69 9.55
CA SER A 494 35.84 -15.09 8.60
C SER A 494 36.43 -16.13 7.64
N ASP A 495 36.75 -17.33 8.14
CA ASP A 495 37.25 -18.42 7.30
C ASP A 495 36.13 -18.96 6.40
N PHE A 496 34.92 -19.15 6.93
CA PHE A 496 33.76 -19.65 6.19
C PHE A 496 33.35 -18.78 5.00
N ILE A 497 33.34 -17.45 5.16
CA ILE A 497 32.98 -16.53 4.06
C ILE A 497 34.12 -16.34 3.03
N SER A 498 35.34 -16.76 3.37
CA SER A 498 36.51 -16.65 2.50
C SER A 498 36.70 -17.87 1.60
N GLU A 499 36.03 -18.98 1.90
CA GLU A 499 35.95 -20.20 1.07
C GLU A 499 34.90 -20.06 -0.04
#